data_AF-A0A932NIF1-F1
#
_entry.id   AF-A0A932NIF1-F1
#
_cell.length_a   1.000
_cell.length_b   1.000
_cell.length_c   1.000
_cell.angle_alpha   90.00
_cell.angle_beta   90.00
_cell.angle_gamma   90.00
#
_symmetry.space_group_name_H-M   'P 1'
#
loop_
_entity.id
_entity.type
_entity.pdbx_description
1 polymer ?
#
loop_
_entity_poly.entity_id
_entity_poly.type
_entity_poly.pdbx_seq_one_letter_code
_entity_poly.pdbx_strand_id
1 'polypeptide(L)'
;MEPDDVPKPPEGPLPPERRVPPPPKKMGLVTLLRVCVLVLPLAALTALWSFTALSLSAGFLRYGQEWFAPLLFAAAAALFAWLTYRSALRTWRIHRGWEPAGGMGLLVNVGAVLAFLGLIGAVVVSKFGDMMRSPEESSSRGNLGSIRSALSIYYGDLEGVYPSDLSSLTVAGKYIGELPQAKTPKYHKASTRVTPGATPSDSGGWGYNNVTADPNYGNVFVNCTHTDLRSRVWASY
;
A
#
# COMPACT_ATOMS: atom_id res chain seq x y z
N MET A 1 83.25 -52.77 -19.25
CA MET A 1 82.10 -52.68 -18.33
C MET A 1 81.74 -51.21 -18.28
N GLU A 2 80.80 -50.84 -19.15
CA GLU A 2 80.40 -49.46 -19.44
C GLU A 2 79.28 -49.10 -18.46
N PRO A 3 79.41 -48.03 -17.65
CA PRO A 3 78.49 -47.75 -16.57
C PRO A 3 77.44 -46.73 -17.02
N ASP A 4 76.55 -47.09 -17.94
CA ASP A 4 75.49 -46.20 -18.40
C ASP A 4 74.19 -46.97 -18.60
N ASP A 5 73.37 -47.05 -17.55
CA ASP A 5 71.91 -47.14 -17.68
C ASP A 5 71.22 -46.90 -16.33
N VAL A 6 71.17 -45.63 -15.92
CA VAL A 6 70.26 -45.20 -14.84
C VAL A 6 68.96 -44.74 -15.50
N PRO A 7 67.84 -45.47 -15.34
CA PRO A 7 66.57 -45.12 -15.97
C PRO A 7 66.04 -43.79 -15.42
N LYS A 8 65.76 -42.85 -16.34
CA LYS A 8 65.21 -41.52 -16.05
C LYS A 8 63.79 -41.65 -15.46
N PRO A 9 63.46 -40.96 -14.35
CA PRO A 9 62.14 -41.07 -13.73
C PRO A 9 61.02 -40.54 -14.64
N PRO A 10 59.79 -41.08 -14.54
CA PRO A 10 58.67 -40.70 -15.39
C PRO A 10 58.28 -39.23 -15.17
N GLU A 11 58.19 -38.47 -16.27
CA GLU A 11 57.73 -37.09 -16.28
C GLU A 11 56.23 -37.04 -15.94
N GLY A 12 55.91 -36.82 -14.67
CA GLY A 12 54.54 -36.57 -14.21
C GLY A 12 54.01 -35.23 -14.74
N PRO A 13 52.66 -35.07 -14.84
CA PRO A 13 52.06 -33.81 -15.30
C PRO A 13 52.49 -32.66 -14.39
N LEU A 14 53.01 -31.60 -15.03
CA LEU A 14 53.46 -30.40 -14.33
C LEU A 14 52.32 -29.86 -13.45
N PRO A 15 52.63 -29.46 -12.20
CA PRO A 15 51.63 -28.88 -11.31
C PRO A 15 51.01 -27.64 -11.96
N PRO A 16 49.70 -27.40 -11.80
CA PRO A 16 49.02 -26.28 -12.43
C PRO A 16 49.74 -24.98 -12.02
N GLU A 17 50.19 -24.24 -13.02
CA GLU A 17 50.89 -22.97 -12.87
C GLU A 17 50.08 -22.06 -11.94
N ARG A 18 50.62 -21.78 -10.73
CA ARG A 18 50.00 -20.86 -9.80
C ARG A 18 49.97 -19.49 -10.47
N ARG A 19 48.81 -19.11 -10.99
CA ARG A 19 48.57 -17.74 -11.46
C ARG A 19 48.82 -16.79 -10.30
N VAL A 20 49.99 -16.16 -10.29
CA VAL A 20 50.30 -15.10 -9.34
C VAL A 20 49.37 -13.94 -9.66
N PRO A 21 48.57 -13.45 -8.70
CA PRO A 21 47.69 -12.32 -8.96
C PRO A 21 48.53 -11.09 -9.33
N PRO A 22 48.11 -10.30 -10.34
CA PRO A 22 48.83 -9.10 -10.73
C PRO A 22 48.92 -8.13 -9.54
N PRO A 23 50.02 -7.34 -9.45
CA PRO A 23 50.19 -6.38 -8.38
C PRO A 23 49.04 -5.36 -8.36
N PRO A 24 48.57 -4.94 -7.18
CA PRO A 24 47.44 -4.02 -7.06
C PRO A 24 47.78 -2.67 -7.72
N LYS A 25 47.08 -2.32 -8.80
CA LYS A 25 47.15 -0.97 -9.37
C LYS A 25 46.65 0.03 -8.33
N LYS A 26 47.41 1.10 -8.09
CA LYS A 26 46.99 2.22 -7.21
C LYS A 26 45.61 2.69 -7.67
N MET A 27 44.61 2.62 -6.78
CA MET A 27 43.26 3.08 -7.09
C MET A 27 43.31 4.57 -7.39
N GLY A 28 43.00 4.95 -8.63
CA GLY A 28 42.84 6.36 -8.97
C GLY A 28 41.68 6.97 -8.19
N LEU A 29 41.86 8.20 -7.72
CA LEU A 29 40.89 8.99 -6.93
C LEU A 29 39.46 8.91 -7.49
N VAL A 30 39.32 8.90 -8.81
CA VAL A 30 38.04 8.79 -9.55
C VAL A 30 37.30 7.48 -9.23
N THR A 31 38.01 6.38 -8.99
CA THR A 31 37.39 5.10 -8.63
C THR A 31 36.93 5.10 -7.18
N LEU A 32 37.74 5.66 -6.29
CA LEU A 32 37.37 5.81 -4.88
C LEU A 32 36.10 6.66 -4.75
N LEU A 33 36.02 7.72 -5.56
CA LEU A 33 34.82 8.56 -5.67
C LEU A 33 33.60 7.75 -6.16
N ARG A 34 33.75 6.91 -7.19
CA ARG A 34 32.64 6.07 -7.71
C ARG A 34 32.14 5.05 -6.68
N VAL A 35 33.04 4.44 -5.91
CA VAL A 35 32.66 3.50 -4.84
C VAL A 35 31.94 4.24 -3.72
N CYS A 36 32.44 5.39 -3.27
CA CYS A 36 31.76 6.19 -2.24
C CYS A 36 30.41 6.72 -2.73
N VAL A 37 30.32 7.19 -3.97
CA VAL A 37 29.09 7.81 -4.52
C VAL A 37 28.04 6.77 -4.90
N LEU A 38 28.40 5.51 -5.16
CA LEU A 38 27.42 4.47 -5.52
C LEU A 38 27.09 3.51 -4.37
N VAL A 39 28.08 3.13 -3.55
CA VAL A 39 27.90 2.07 -2.54
C VAL A 39 27.32 2.64 -1.23
N LEU A 40 27.78 3.81 -0.78
CA LEU A 40 27.28 4.42 0.46
C LEU A 40 25.80 4.82 0.37
N PRO A 41 25.30 5.48 -0.69
CA PRO A 41 23.88 5.79 -0.77
C PRO A 41 23.02 4.52 -0.97
N LEU A 42 23.53 3.47 -1.63
CA LEU A 42 22.82 2.18 -1.68
C LEU A 42 22.69 1.56 -0.29
N ALA A 43 23.77 1.57 0.50
CA ALA A 43 23.74 1.07 1.87
C ALA A 43 22.76 1.88 2.74
N ALA A 44 22.80 3.21 2.64
CA ALA A 44 21.85 4.09 3.34
C ALA A 44 20.39 3.82 2.93
N LEU A 45 20.11 3.62 1.63
CA LEU A 45 18.79 3.25 1.13
C LEU A 45 18.33 1.89 1.67
N THR A 46 19.21 0.89 1.74
CA THR A 46 18.86 -0.42 2.32
C THR A 46 18.58 -0.35 3.82
N ALA A 47 19.31 0.48 4.56
CA ALA A 47 19.09 0.70 5.99
C ALA A 47 17.77 1.44 6.25
N LEU A 48 17.50 2.51 5.50
CA LEU A 48 16.24 3.26 5.57
C LEU A 48 15.05 2.36 5.23
N TRP A 49 15.20 1.51 4.20
CA TRP A 49 14.14 0.58 3.80
C TRP A 49 13.89 -0.50 4.86
N SER A 50 14.96 -1.09 5.43
CA SER A 50 14.84 -2.05 6.54
C SER A 50 14.09 -1.45 7.73
N PHE A 51 14.36 -0.18 8.05
CA PHE A 51 13.65 0.55 9.10
C PHE A 51 12.16 0.74 8.76
N THR A 52 11.84 1.15 7.52
CA THR A 52 10.43 1.29 7.09
C THR A 52 9.68 -0.03 7.06
N ALA A 53 10.32 -1.12 6.63
CA ALA A 53 9.71 -2.45 6.63
C ALA A 53 9.43 -2.94 8.05
N LEU A 54 10.33 -2.67 9.00
CA LEU A 54 10.14 -2.98 10.42
C LEU A 54 9.00 -2.14 11.03
N SER A 55 8.90 -0.86 10.67
CA SER A 55 7.83 0.03 11.12
C SER A 55 6.46 -0.40 10.58
N LEU A 56 6.40 -0.77 9.30
CA LEU A 56 5.17 -1.28 8.67
C LEU A 56 4.76 -2.63 9.26
N SER A 57 5.69 -3.56 9.50
CA SER A 57 5.36 -4.85 10.12
C SER A 57 4.85 -4.70 11.55
N ALA A 58 5.38 -3.77 12.34
CA ALA A 58 4.84 -3.42 13.66
C ALA A 58 3.40 -2.86 13.58
N GLY A 59 3.07 -2.12 12.53
CA GLY A 59 1.69 -1.68 12.25
C GLY A 59 0.77 -2.83 11.84
N PHE A 60 1.25 -3.78 11.04
CA PHE A 60 0.47 -4.94 10.58
C PHE A 60 0.15 -5.92 11.71
N LEU A 61 1.06 -6.15 12.66
CA LEU A 61 0.79 -6.97 13.85
C LEU A 61 -0.36 -6.42 14.71
N ARG A 62 -0.65 -5.11 14.64
CA ARG A 62 -1.78 -4.49 15.32
C ARG A 62 -3.13 -4.65 14.59
N TYR A 63 -3.12 -4.92 13.28
CA TYR A 63 -4.33 -4.96 12.45
C TYR A 63 -4.70 -6.36 11.93
N GLY A 64 -3.94 -7.40 12.31
CA GLY A 64 -4.47 -8.74 12.55
C GLY A 64 -4.97 -9.57 11.36
N GLN A 65 -4.72 -9.20 10.10
CA GLN A 65 -5.32 -9.97 9.00
C GLN A 65 -4.41 -10.63 7.96
N GLU A 66 -3.12 -10.32 7.82
CA GLU A 66 -2.28 -11.02 6.83
C GLU A 66 -0.83 -11.23 7.33
N TRP A 67 -0.59 -12.35 8.02
CA TRP A 67 0.75 -12.72 8.53
C TRP A 67 1.76 -13.02 7.40
N PHE A 68 1.27 -13.30 6.19
CA PHE A 68 2.12 -13.64 5.04
C PHE A 68 2.81 -12.41 4.42
N ALA A 69 2.17 -11.24 4.48
CA ALA A 69 2.69 -10.01 3.88
C ALA A 69 4.06 -9.59 4.45
N PRO A 70 4.28 -9.52 5.78
CA PRO A 70 5.59 -9.14 6.31
C PRO A 70 6.70 -10.12 5.95
N LEU A 71 6.40 -11.42 5.83
CA LEU A 71 7.37 -12.43 5.40
C LEU A 71 7.76 -12.25 3.93
N LEU A 72 6.80 -11.98 3.04
CA LEU A 72 7.08 -11.66 1.63
C LEU A 72 7.92 -10.40 1.50
N PHE A 73 7.60 -9.34 2.26
CA PHE A 73 8.40 -8.12 2.25
C PHE A 73 9.82 -8.35 2.76
N ALA A 74 10.00 -9.09 3.86
CA ALA A 74 11.32 -9.43 4.39
C ALA A 74 12.14 -10.27 3.39
N ALA A 75 11.53 -11.27 2.75
CA ALA A 75 12.19 -12.08 1.73
C ALA A 75 12.61 -11.25 0.50
N ALA A 76 11.73 -10.36 0.03
CA ALA A 76 12.04 -9.49 -1.10
C ALA A 76 13.15 -8.47 -0.75
N ALA A 77 13.16 -7.97 0.48
CA ALA A 77 14.24 -7.13 1.02
C ALA A 77 15.59 -7.84 1.00
N ALA A 78 15.62 -9.06 1.54
CA ALA A 78 16.82 -9.87 1.62
C ALA A 78 17.35 -10.21 0.23
N LEU A 79 16.47 -10.54 -0.72
CA LEU A 79 16.84 -10.78 -2.11
C LEU A 79 17.44 -9.51 -2.75
N PHE A 80 16.81 -8.34 -2.54
CA PHE A 80 17.32 -7.08 -3.07
C PHE A 80 18.68 -6.69 -2.47
N ALA A 81 18.84 -6.82 -1.16
CA ALA A 81 20.10 -6.59 -0.46
C ALA A 81 21.20 -7.56 -0.95
N TRP A 82 20.86 -8.83 -1.17
CA TRP A 82 21.79 -9.82 -1.71
C TRP A 82 22.21 -9.50 -3.15
N LEU A 83 21.27 -9.11 -4.02
CA LEU A 83 21.54 -8.75 -5.41
C LEU A 83 22.43 -7.50 -5.51
N THR A 84 22.11 -6.47 -4.71
CA THR A 84 22.92 -5.25 -4.64
C THR A 84 24.31 -5.53 -4.09
N TYR A 85 24.44 -6.29 -3.02
CA TYR A 85 25.73 -6.75 -2.48
C TYR A 85 26.56 -7.51 -3.54
N ARG A 86 25.93 -8.45 -4.24
CA ARG A 86 26.57 -9.22 -5.32
C ARG A 86 27.02 -8.31 -6.46
N SER A 87 26.24 -7.29 -6.81
CA SER A 87 26.60 -6.31 -7.84
C SER A 87 27.81 -5.46 -7.44
N ALA A 88 27.88 -5.05 -6.16
CA ALA A 88 29.00 -4.30 -5.61
C ALA A 88 30.29 -5.14 -5.60
N LEU A 89 30.20 -6.40 -5.15
CA LEU A 89 31.32 -7.35 -5.18
C LEU A 89 31.83 -7.60 -6.60
N ARG A 90 30.92 -7.71 -7.58
CA ARG A 90 31.32 -7.89 -8.98
C ARG A 90 32.04 -6.67 -9.53
N THR A 91 31.51 -5.48 -9.24
CA THR A 91 32.15 -4.21 -9.63
C THR A 91 33.55 -4.09 -9.03
N TRP A 92 33.72 -4.50 -7.77
CA TRP A 92 35.02 -4.55 -7.10
C TRP A 92 35.99 -5.56 -7.73
N ARG A 93 35.51 -6.75 -8.10
CA ARG A 93 36.32 -7.78 -8.80
C ARG A 93 36.78 -7.33 -10.18
N ILE A 94 35.88 -6.73 -10.96
CA ILE A 94 36.22 -6.15 -12.28
C ILE A 94 37.31 -5.08 -12.11
N HIS A 95 37.18 -4.23 -11.09
CA HIS A 95 38.19 -3.21 -10.81
C HIS A 95 39.56 -3.80 -10.48
N ARG A 96 39.61 -4.85 -9.66
CA ARG A 96 40.86 -5.58 -9.37
C ARG A 96 41.41 -6.39 -10.56
N GLY A 97 40.76 -6.32 -11.73
CA GLY A 97 41.15 -7.08 -12.91
C GLY A 97 40.91 -8.58 -12.77
N TRP A 98 40.09 -9.00 -11.81
CA TRP A 98 39.78 -10.41 -11.57
C TRP A 98 38.69 -10.93 -12.53
N GLU A 99 37.89 -10.02 -13.11
CA GLU A 99 36.88 -10.36 -14.11
C GLU A 99 36.90 -9.36 -15.28
N PRO A 100 36.66 -9.82 -16.52
CA PRO A 100 36.47 -8.93 -17.66
C PRO A 100 35.18 -8.14 -17.53
N ALA A 101 35.19 -6.88 -17.98
CA ALA A 101 34.03 -5.99 -17.98
C ALA A 101 32.99 -6.42 -19.04
N GLY A 102 32.25 -7.49 -18.77
CA GLY A 102 31.15 -7.95 -19.63
C GLY A 102 29.81 -7.29 -19.27
N GLY A 103 29.08 -6.79 -20.27
CA GLY A 103 27.83 -6.01 -20.10
C GLY A 103 26.62 -6.76 -19.52
N MET A 104 26.66 -8.10 -19.46
CA MET A 104 25.51 -8.92 -19.02
C MET A 104 25.11 -8.70 -17.54
N GLY A 105 26.02 -8.18 -16.71
CA GLY A 105 25.70 -7.87 -15.30
C GLY A 105 24.70 -6.72 -15.12
N LEU A 106 24.65 -5.77 -16.06
CA LEU A 106 23.75 -4.63 -15.98
C LEU A 106 22.29 -5.05 -16.19
N LEU A 107 22.04 -5.93 -17.16
CA LEU A 107 20.70 -6.41 -17.50
C LEU A 107 20.05 -7.18 -16.35
N VAL A 108 20.83 -7.99 -15.63
CA VAL A 108 20.34 -8.72 -14.45
C VAL A 108 19.91 -7.76 -13.34
N ASN A 109 20.68 -6.69 -13.13
CA ASN A 109 20.35 -5.70 -12.10
C ASN A 109 19.07 -4.91 -12.47
N VAL A 110 18.95 -4.45 -13.71
CA VAL A 110 17.75 -3.73 -14.19
C VAL A 110 16.52 -4.64 -14.15
N GLY A 111 16.66 -5.90 -14.59
CA GLY A 111 15.58 -6.89 -14.55
C GLY A 111 15.09 -7.16 -13.12
N ALA A 112 16.01 -7.25 -12.14
CA ALA A 112 15.65 -7.44 -10.74
C ALA A 112 14.86 -6.25 -10.15
N VAL A 113 15.26 -5.02 -10.47
CA VAL A 113 14.53 -3.80 -10.02
C VAL A 113 13.12 -3.77 -10.62
N LEU A 114 12.98 -4.06 -11.92
CA LEU A 114 11.67 -4.08 -12.59
C LEU A 114 10.75 -5.17 -12.03
N ALA A 115 11.29 -6.37 -11.78
CA ALA A 115 10.53 -7.46 -11.17
C ALA A 115 10.01 -7.08 -9.78
N PHE A 116 10.83 -6.38 -8.99
CA PHE A 116 10.45 -5.90 -7.66
C PHE A 116 9.38 -4.79 -7.72
N LEU A 117 9.54 -3.82 -8.62
CA LEU A 117 8.52 -2.77 -8.84
C LEU A 117 7.18 -3.37 -9.28
N GLY A 118 7.21 -4.41 -10.13
CA GLY A 118 6.01 -5.15 -10.53
C GLY A 118 5.31 -5.83 -9.36
N LEU A 119 6.08 -6.47 -8.47
CA LEU A 119 5.55 -7.12 -7.27
C LEU A 119 4.89 -6.12 -6.31
N ILE A 120 5.56 -4.99 -6.04
CA ILE A 120 4.99 -3.93 -5.19
C ILE A 120 3.72 -3.37 -5.85
N GLY A 121 3.77 -3.05 -7.15
CA GLY A 121 2.63 -2.52 -7.89
C GLY A 121 1.39 -3.41 -7.74
N ALA A 122 1.54 -4.72 -7.87
CA ALA A 122 0.43 -5.67 -7.72
C ALA A 122 -0.24 -5.61 -6.32
N VAL A 123 0.56 -5.51 -5.26
CA VAL A 123 0.02 -5.44 -3.88
C VAL A 123 -0.71 -4.11 -3.65
N VAL A 124 -0.12 -2.99 -4.06
CA VAL A 124 -0.68 -1.66 -3.81
C VAL A 124 -2.01 -1.47 -4.58
N VAL A 125 -2.11 -1.97 -5.82
CA VAL A 125 -3.33 -1.88 -6.65
C VAL A 125 -4.56 -2.46 -5.95
N SER A 126 -4.41 -3.57 -5.22
CA SER A 126 -5.55 -4.20 -4.54
C SER A 126 -6.18 -3.34 -3.44
N LYS A 127 -5.42 -2.44 -2.80
CA LYS A 127 -5.90 -1.59 -1.69
C LYS A 127 -6.50 -0.26 -2.13
N PHE A 128 -6.27 0.16 -3.38
CA PHE A 128 -6.83 1.42 -3.89
C PHE A 128 -8.36 1.40 -4.01
N GLY A 129 -8.97 0.21 -4.22
CA GLY A 129 -10.43 0.09 -4.33
C GLY A 129 -11.16 0.53 -3.06
N ASP A 130 -10.70 0.08 -1.89
CA ASP A 130 -11.32 0.43 -0.61
C ASP A 130 -11.02 1.88 -0.21
N MET A 131 -9.84 2.39 -0.58
CA MET A 131 -9.47 3.80 -0.37
C MET A 131 -10.39 4.77 -1.09
N MET A 132 -10.92 4.42 -2.27
CA MET A 132 -11.87 5.28 -2.98
C MET A 132 -13.28 5.23 -2.39
N ARG A 133 -13.66 4.10 -1.77
CA ARG A 133 -14.99 3.94 -1.15
C ARG A 133 -15.09 4.65 0.20
N SER A 134 -14.00 4.68 0.98
CA SER A 134 -14.00 5.29 2.31
C SER A 134 -14.41 6.79 2.36
N PRO A 135 -13.96 7.66 1.44
CA PRO A 135 -14.40 9.05 1.38
C PRO A 135 -15.90 9.21 1.12
N GLU A 136 -16.49 8.39 0.26
CA GLU A 136 -17.93 8.42 -0.01
C GLU A 136 -18.73 8.00 1.23
N GLU A 137 -18.26 6.98 1.94
CA GLU A 137 -18.89 6.55 3.19
C GLU A 137 -18.79 7.61 4.31
N SER A 138 -17.65 8.29 4.37
CA SER A 138 -17.46 9.41 5.30
C SER A 138 -18.35 10.60 4.92
N SER A 139 -18.49 10.89 3.62
CA SER A 139 -19.35 11.94 3.10
C SER A 139 -20.82 11.68 3.46
N SER A 140 -21.33 10.47 3.26
CA SER A 140 -22.71 10.11 3.63
C SER A 140 -22.99 10.28 5.12
N ARG A 141 -22.04 9.91 5.98
CA ARG A 141 -22.18 10.08 7.44
C ARG A 141 -22.14 11.55 7.86
N GLY A 142 -21.26 12.35 7.25
CA GLY A 142 -21.25 13.80 7.44
C GLY A 142 -22.58 14.43 7.02
N ASN A 143 -23.08 14.05 5.84
CA ASN A 143 -24.35 14.49 5.29
C ASN A 143 -25.54 14.13 6.20
N LEU A 144 -25.56 12.90 6.74
CA LEU A 144 -26.55 12.46 7.72
C LEU A 144 -26.52 13.32 8.98
N GLY A 145 -25.33 13.65 9.49
CA GLY A 145 -25.14 14.57 10.60
C GLY A 145 -25.69 15.97 10.32
N SER A 146 -25.47 16.50 9.11
CA SER A 146 -26.04 17.79 8.70
C SER A 146 -27.57 17.78 8.69
N ILE A 147 -28.20 16.73 8.15
CA ILE A 147 -29.67 16.60 8.14
C ILE A 147 -30.21 16.49 9.57
N ARG A 148 -29.56 15.69 10.44
CA ARG A 148 -29.94 15.56 11.86
C ARG A 148 -29.83 16.87 12.62
N SER A 149 -28.78 17.66 12.36
CA SER A 149 -28.63 18.99 12.93
C SER A 149 -29.75 19.92 12.47
N ALA A 150 -30.08 19.91 11.17
CA ALA A 150 -31.17 20.71 10.62
C ALA A 150 -32.53 20.33 11.22
N LEU A 151 -32.79 19.02 11.37
CA LEU A 151 -33.98 18.50 12.06
C LEU A 151 -34.05 18.95 13.51
N SER A 152 -32.93 18.93 14.25
CA SER A 152 -32.90 19.38 15.64
C SER A 152 -33.23 20.86 15.78
N ILE A 153 -32.77 21.71 14.85
CA ILE A 153 -33.09 23.14 14.84
C ILE A 153 -34.57 23.33 14.49
N TYR A 154 -35.08 22.64 13.46
CA TYR A 154 -36.49 22.69 13.08
C TYR A 154 -37.40 22.27 14.25
N TYR A 155 -37.05 21.18 14.93
CA TYR A 155 -37.79 20.69 16.10
C TYR A 155 -37.82 21.72 17.23
N GLY A 156 -36.71 22.42 17.49
CA GLY A 156 -36.65 23.50 18.47
C GLY A 156 -37.52 24.71 18.09
N ASP A 157 -37.51 25.10 16.82
CA ASP A 157 -38.29 26.23 16.29
C ASP A 157 -39.80 25.96 16.29
N LEU A 158 -40.22 24.70 16.10
CA LEU A 158 -41.62 24.30 16.05
C LEU A 158 -42.09 23.62 17.35
N GLU A 159 -41.51 24.02 18.49
CA GLU A 159 -41.99 23.64 19.83
C GLU A 159 -42.12 22.12 20.04
N GLY A 160 -41.19 21.36 19.44
CA GLY A 160 -41.14 19.91 19.57
C GLY A 160 -41.90 19.13 18.48
N VAL A 161 -42.20 19.75 17.34
CA VAL A 161 -42.83 19.09 16.20
C VAL A 161 -41.81 18.82 15.10
N TYR A 162 -41.59 17.54 14.77
CA TYR A 162 -40.83 17.16 13.57
C TYR A 162 -41.65 17.38 12.29
N PRO A 163 -40.98 17.66 11.15
CA PRO A 163 -41.68 17.89 9.88
C PRO A 163 -42.33 16.60 9.37
N SER A 164 -43.43 16.71 8.62
CA SER A 164 -44.01 15.56 7.92
C SER A 164 -43.16 15.07 6.74
N ASP A 165 -42.35 15.97 6.16
CA ASP A 165 -41.41 15.71 5.07
C ASP A 165 -40.14 16.56 5.20
N LEU A 166 -38.98 15.97 4.84
CA LEU A 166 -37.67 16.59 4.93
C LEU A 166 -37.47 17.77 3.96
N SER A 167 -38.29 17.88 2.91
CA SER A 167 -38.27 19.05 2.01
C SER A 167 -38.48 20.37 2.77
N SER A 168 -39.22 20.32 3.88
CA SER A 168 -39.48 21.46 4.79
C SER A 168 -38.19 22.08 5.33
N LEU A 169 -37.10 21.33 5.44
CA LEU A 169 -35.81 21.82 5.95
C LEU A 169 -35.10 22.75 4.97
N THR A 170 -35.39 22.59 3.67
CA THR A 170 -34.75 23.36 2.59
C THR A 170 -35.48 24.65 2.22
N VAL A 171 -36.67 24.88 2.81
CA VAL A 171 -37.48 26.06 2.51
C VAL A 171 -36.70 27.32 2.86
N ALA A 172 -36.47 28.17 1.85
CA ALA A 172 -35.66 29.38 1.94
C ALA A 172 -34.22 29.17 2.48
N GLY A 173 -33.72 27.93 2.47
CA GLY A 173 -32.40 27.59 3.00
C GLY A 173 -32.23 27.83 4.51
N LYS A 174 -33.33 27.93 5.27
CA LYS A 174 -33.29 28.32 6.69
C LYS A 174 -32.55 27.31 7.57
N TYR A 175 -32.83 26.02 7.41
CA TYR A 175 -32.25 24.96 8.26
C TYR A 175 -31.11 24.22 7.55
N ILE A 176 -31.25 24.02 6.25
CA ILE A 176 -30.20 23.48 5.38
C ILE A 176 -30.39 24.04 3.95
N GLY A 177 -29.30 24.35 3.26
CA GLY A 177 -29.38 24.96 1.91
C GLY A 177 -29.98 24.02 0.87
N GLU A 178 -29.58 22.75 0.89
CA GLU A 178 -30.11 21.68 0.05
C GLU A 178 -29.98 20.34 0.77
N LEU A 179 -30.78 19.35 0.38
CA LEU A 179 -30.62 17.99 0.91
C LEU A 179 -29.37 17.35 0.29
N PRO A 180 -28.34 17.01 1.08
CA PRO A 180 -27.15 16.38 0.54
C PRO A 180 -27.45 14.96 0.05
N GLN A 181 -26.64 14.45 -0.87
CA GLN A 181 -26.82 13.10 -1.39
C GLN A 181 -26.38 12.03 -0.38
N ALA A 182 -27.19 10.97 -0.24
CA ALA A 182 -26.74 9.73 0.39
C ALA A 182 -25.96 8.90 -0.65
N LYS A 183 -24.73 8.54 -0.31
CA LYS A 183 -23.83 7.73 -1.14
C LYS A 183 -23.63 6.36 -0.47
N THR A 184 -24.04 5.29 -1.15
CA THR A 184 -23.84 3.91 -0.69
C THR A 184 -23.10 3.13 -1.78
N PRO A 185 -21.77 3.34 -1.91
CA PRO A 185 -20.98 2.78 -3.01
C PRO A 185 -21.16 1.27 -3.14
N LYS A 186 -21.33 0.80 -4.38
CA LYS A 186 -21.59 -0.59 -4.82
C LYS A 186 -23.05 -1.01 -4.82
N TYR A 187 -23.92 -0.37 -4.05
CA TYR A 187 -25.30 -0.83 -3.85
C TYR A 187 -26.31 0.06 -4.55
N HIS A 188 -26.28 1.37 -4.27
CA HIS A 188 -27.20 2.33 -4.84
C HIS A 188 -26.47 3.54 -5.42
N LYS A 189 -27.07 4.18 -6.43
CA LYS A 189 -26.58 5.45 -6.95
C LYS A 189 -26.76 6.55 -5.90
N ALA A 190 -25.86 7.52 -5.90
CA ALA A 190 -25.99 8.70 -5.06
C ALA A 190 -27.34 9.39 -5.31
N SER A 191 -28.09 9.66 -4.25
CA SER A 191 -29.46 10.17 -4.36
C SER A 191 -29.81 11.06 -3.17
N THR A 192 -30.60 12.10 -3.44
CA THR A 192 -31.23 12.95 -2.42
C THR A 192 -32.64 12.47 -2.06
N ARG A 193 -33.13 11.41 -2.72
CA ARG A 193 -34.49 10.89 -2.52
C ARG A 193 -34.73 10.52 -1.06
N VAL A 194 -35.86 10.95 -0.53
CA VAL A 194 -36.32 10.61 0.81
C VAL A 194 -37.45 9.59 0.69
N THR A 195 -37.34 8.50 1.43
CA THR A 195 -38.40 7.49 1.54
C THR A 195 -39.01 7.57 2.94
N PRO A 196 -40.31 7.93 3.06
CA PRO A 196 -40.97 7.97 4.35
C PRO A 196 -41.18 6.57 4.90
N GLY A 197 -40.98 6.39 6.20
CA GLY A 197 -41.21 5.15 6.93
C GLY A 197 -40.18 4.90 8.02
N ALA A 198 -40.57 4.10 9.02
CA ALA A 198 -39.71 3.72 10.14
C ALA A 198 -38.68 2.64 9.77
N THR A 199 -38.90 1.89 8.69
CA THR A 199 -38.06 0.76 8.30
C THR A 199 -37.28 1.04 7.00
N PRO A 200 -36.04 0.55 6.88
CA PRO A 200 -35.27 0.64 5.65
C PRO A 200 -35.90 -0.21 4.54
N SER A 201 -36.08 0.38 3.37
CA SER A 201 -36.62 -0.26 2.16
C SER A 201 -35.54 -0.64 1.14
N ASP A 202 -34.27 -0.34 1.43
CA ASP A 202 -33.13 -0.60 0.55
C ASP A 202 -33.27 0.01 -0.86
N SER A 203 -33.91 1.17 -0.97
CA SER A 203 -34.09 1.87 -2.26
C SER A 203 -33.01 2.94 -2.53
N GLY A 204 -32.02 3.06 -1.64
CA GLY A 204 -31.04 4.13 -1.64
C GLY A 204 -31.63 5.47 -1.17
N GLY A 205 -30.77 6.49 -1.08
CA GLY A 205 -31.18 7.80 -0.55
C GLY A 205 -31.32 7.81 0.99
N TRP A 206 -32.22 8.64 1.47
CA TRP A 206 -32.53 8.82 2.89
C TRP A 206 -33.84 8.11 3.27
N GLY A 207 -33.88 7.54 4.46
CA GLY A 207 -35.09 7.09 5.11
C GLY A 207 -35.47 8.07 6.20
N TYR A 208 -36.75 8.42 6.30
CA TYR A 208 -37.24 9.36 7.30
C TYR A 208 -38.47 8.79 8.02
N ASN A 209 -38.37 8.65 9.33
CA ASN A 209 -39.45 8.15 10.14
C ASN A 209 -40.46 9.27 10.44
N ASN A 210 -41.46 9.39 9.57
CA ASN A 210 -42.57 10.32 9.75
C ASN A 210 -43.81 9.67 10.40
N VAL A 211 -43.66 8.50 11.03
CA VAL A 211 -44.74 7.80 11.71
C VAL A 211 -44.86 8.34 13.14
N THR A 212 -45.87 9.16 13.42
CA THR A 212 -46.04 9.85 14.71
C THR A 212 -46.24 8.93 15.91
N ALA A 213 -46.70 7.69 15.68
CA ALA A 213 -46.86 6.67 16.71
C ALA A 213 -45.58 5.88 17.01
N ASP A 214 -44.53 6.03 16.20
CA ASP A 214 -43.27 5.31 16.38
C ASP A 214 -42.39 6.03 17.42
N PRO A 215 -41.77 5.31 18.39
CA PRO A 215 -40.89 5.92 19.39
C PRO A 215 -39.69 6.67 18.80
N ASN A 216 -39.28 6.33 17.58
CA ASN A 216 -38.20 6.98 16.85
C ASN A 216 -38.71 7.98 15.81
N TYR A 217 -39.91 8.54 16.00
CA TYR A 217 -40.45 9.60 15.15
C TYR A 217 -39.44 10.74 14.99
N GLY A 218 -39.26 11.21 13.75
CA GLY A 218 -38.26 12.22 13.40
C GLY A 218 -36.86 11.66 13.14
N ASN A 219 -36.62 10.35 13.31
CA ASN A 219 -35.33 9.75 12.98
C ASN A 219 -35.09 9.75 11.46
N VAL A 220 -33.85 10.04 11.07
CA VAL A 220 -33.38 9.95 9.68
C VAL A 220 -32.21 8.98 9.63
N PHE A 221 -32.16 8.15 8.58
CA PHE A 221 -31.15 7.12 8.39
C PHE A 221 -30.82 6.96 6.90
N VAL A 222 -29.73 6.25 6.60
CA VAL A 222 -29.39 5.90 5.21
C VAL A 222 -30.28 4.74 4.77
N ASN A 223 -31.06 4.90 3.69
CA ASN A 223 -32.02 3.89 3.25
C ASN A 223 -31.35 2.75 2.46
N CYS A 224 -30.53 1.96 3.15
CA CYS A 224 -29.79 0.84 2.61
C CYS A 224 -29.64 -0.25 3.68
N THR A 225 -29.93 -1.50 3.30
CA THR A 225 -29.84 -2.67 4.21
C THR A 225 -28.49 -3.39 4.11
N HIS A 226 -27.64 -2.98 3.17
CA HIS A 226 -26.30 -3.51 2.99
C HIS A 226 -25.32 -2.98 4.06
N THR A 227 -24.11 -3.55 4.08
CA THR A 227 -23.05 -3.15 5.00
C THR A 227 -22.04 -2.17 4.38
N ASP A 228 -21.43 -1.36 5.23
CA ASP A 228 -20.27 -0.52 4.90
C ASP A 228 -18.96 -1.31 4.90
N LEU A 229 -17.83 -0.62 4.66
CA LEU A 229 -16.48 -1.20 4.73
C LEU A 229 -16.10 -1.79 6.10
N ARG A 230 -16.87 -1.50 7.16
CA ARG A 230 -16.67 -1.98 8.54
C ARG A 230 -17.72 -3.01 8.95
N SER A 231 -18.45 -3.58 7.99
CA SER A 231 -19.49 -4.58 8.20
C SER A 231 -20.67 -4.09 9.07
N ARG A 232 -20.91 -2.78 9.14
CA ARG A 232 -22.10 -2.19 9.79
C ARG A 232 -23.17 -1.90 8.76
N VAL A 233 -24.42 -2.19 9.10
CA VAL A 233 -25.57 -1.91 8.21
C VAL A 233 -25.77 -0.41 8.08
N TRP A 234 -25.94 0.09 6.86
CA TRP A 234 -26.08 1.52 6.59
C TRP A 234 -27.21 2.19 7.36
N ALA A 235 -28.37 1.53 7.43
CA ALA A 235 -29.53 2.03 8.17
C ALA A 235 -29.36 2.09 9.70
N SER A 236 -28.28 1.51 10.26
CA SER A 236 -27.99 1.59 11.70
C SER A 236 -27.30 2.89 12.11
N TYR A 237 -26.83 3.67 11.13
CA TYR A 237 -26.23 4.99 11.37
C TYR A 237 -27.29 6.02 11.69
#